data_AF-A0A8I6YW20-F1
#
_entry.id   AF-A0A8I6YW20-F1
#
_cell.length_a   1.000
_cell.length_b   1.000
_cell.length_c   1.000
_cell.angle_alpha   90.00
_cell.angle_beta   90.00
_cell.angle_gamma   90.00
#
_symmetry.space_group_name_H-M   'P 1'
#
loop_
_entity.id
_entity.type
_entity.pdbx_description
1 polymer ?
#
loop_
_entity_poly.entity_id
_entity_poly.type
_entity_poly.pdbx_seq_one_letter_code
_entity_poly.pdbx_strand_id
1 'polypeptide(L)'
;MNVYGPRFTLSLRPWCKLAHASSGGFEHRVELELRGIPAHAWNVATAEHILGTTVWIERLHPRTRSRADLDVFRLAGRTHDPDAIRRTASLEVVELLPGAGSSAPTVRILSYPISISLACSEIDRVHARAAIAARHDRDGNAGDGNGTAPDVGQDPGRSRRRGRKRRRATPGPCRWHCH
;
A
#
# COMPACT_ATOMS: atom_id res chain seq x y z
N MET A 1 -30.71 -14.43 -13.69
CA MET A 1 -31.56 -15.26 -14.55
C MET A 1 -32.98 -15.13 -14.04
N ASN A 2 -33.94 -14.76 -14.87
CA ASN A 2 -35.32 -14.56 -14.44
C ASN A 2 -36.19 -15.73 -14.92
N VAL A 3 -37.00 -16.26 -14.02
CA VAL A 3 -38.01 -17.29 -14.30
C VAL A 3 -39.38 -16.62 -14.22
N TYR A 4 -40.16 -16.71 -15.30
CA TYR A 4 -41.47 -16.09 -15.41
C TYR A 4 -42.55 -17.16 -15.29
N GLY A 5 -43.55 -16.92 -14.42
CA GLY A 5 -44.76 -17.73 -14.29
C GLY A 5 -46.01 -16.88 -14.55
N PRO A 6 -47.20 -17.49 -14.67
CA PRO A 6 -48.43 -16.78 -15.09
C PRO A 6 -48.88 -15.65 -14.16
N ARG A 7 -48.44 -15.65 -12.90
CA ARG A 7 -48.77 -14.64 -11.88
C ARG A 7 -47.57 -14.21 -11.03
N PHE A 8 -46.35 -14.61 -11.39
CA PHE A 8 -45.16 -14.28 -10.61
C PHE A 8 -43.93 -14.21 -11.50
N THR A 9 -42.89 -13.53 -11.00
CA THR A 9 -41.57 -13.53 -11.62
C THR A 9 -40.54 -13.74 -10.51
N LEU A 10 -39.63 -14.68 -10.71
CA LEU A 10 -38.51 -14.94 -9.81
C LEU A 10 -37.22 -14.43 -10.46
N SER A 11 -36.48 -13.58 -9.75
CA SER A 11 -35.14 -13.16 -10.16
C SER A 11 -34.11 -13.98 -9.41
N LEU A 12 -33.54 -15.00 -10.06
CA LEU A 12 -32.40 -15.74 -9.52
C LEU A 12 -31.15 -14.88 -9.70
N ARG A 13 -30.65 -14.35 -8.58
CA ARG A 13 -29.34 -13.69 -8.50
C ARG A 13 -28.29 -14.72 -8.08
N PRO A 14 -27.03 -14.59 -8.52
CA PRO A 14 -25.94 -15.40 -7.97
C PRO A 14 -25.96 -15.33 -6.44
N TRP A 15 -25.75 -16.47 -5.78
CA TRP A 15 -25.65 -16.50 -4.32
C TRP A 15 -24.54 -15.55 -3.88
N CYS A 16 -24.85 -14.64 -2.97
CA CYS A 16 -23.88 -13.78 -2.32
C CYS A 16 -23.93 -14.03 -0.81
N LYS A 17 -22.77 -13.90 -0.14
CA LYS A 17 -22.62 -14.20 1.30
C LYS A 17 -23.13 -13.08 2.20
N LEU A 18 -24.10 -12.28 1.74
CA LEU A 18 -24.60 -11.09 2.46
C LEU A 18 -25.65 -11.44 3.52
N ALA A 19 -26.20 -12.66 3.52
CA ALA A 19 -27.10 -13.09 4.58
C ALA A 19 -26.37 -13.06 5.94
N HIS A 20 -26.88 -12.26 6.87
CA HIS A 20 -26.30 -12.02 8.21
C HIS A 20 -24.92 -11.34 8.23
N ALA A 21 -24.48 -10.74 7.12
CA ALA A 21 -23.20 -10.06 7.05
C ALA A 21 -23.35 -8.54 6.92
N SER A 22 -22.53 -7.80 7.66
CA SER A 22 -22.21 -6.40 7.34
C SER A 22 -21.14 -6.38 6.26
N SER A 23 -21.32 -5.56 5.23
CA SER A 23 -20.31 -5.38 4.19
C SER A 23 -19.51 -4.11 4.46
N GLY A 24 -18.18 -4.24 4.48
CA GLY A 24 -17.23 -3.14 4.55
C GLY A 24 -16.02 -3.48 3.69
N GLY A 25 -15.38 -2.45 3.13
CA GLY A 25 -14.17 -2.60 2.35
C GLY A 25 -12.91 -2.37 3.17
N PHE A 26 -11.78 -2.82 2.63
CA PHE A 26 -10.47 -2.41 3.12
C PHE A 26 -10.04 -1.11 2.39
N GLU A 27 -10.63 0.01 2.81
CA GLU A 27 -10.49 1.30 2.10
C GLU A 27 -9.11 1.94 2.29
N HIS A 28 -8.44 1.66 3.41
CA HIS A 28 -7.15 2.28 3.73
C HIS A 28 -5.99 1.41 3.28
N ARG A 29 -5.12 1.95 2.43
CA ARG A 29 -3.81 1.34 2.19
C ARG A 29 -2.79 1.79 3.23
N VAL A 30 -2.06 0.79 3.72
CA VAL A 30 -1.02 0.96 4.74
C VAL A 30 0.26 0.26 4.31
N GLU A 31 1.38 0.84 4.69
CA GLU A 31 2.68 0.16 4.67
C GLU A 31 3.10 -0.14 6.08
N LEU A 32 3.48 -1.39 6.33
CA LEU A 32 3.80 -1.90 7.65
C LEU A 32 5.22 -2.41 7.69
N GLU A 33 5.86 -2.20 8.83
CA GLU A 33 7.15 -2.77 9.17
C GLU A 33 7.01 -3.62 10.43
N LEU A 34 7.33 -4.90 10.30
CA LEU A 34 7.34 -5.86 11.40
C LEU A 34 8.79 -6.19 11.73
N ARG A 35 9.18 -6.00 12.99
CA ARG A 35 10.53 -6.27 13.52
C ARG A 35 10.49 -7.40 14.52
N GLY A 36 11.55 -8.20 14.58
CA GLY A 36 11.69 -9.34 15.49
C GLY A 36 11.23 -10.69 14.90
N ILE A 37 10.89 -10.75 13.62
CA ILE A 37 10.54 -12.02 12.96
C ILE A 37 11.82 -12.84 12.75
N PRO A 38 11.91 -14.08 13.28
CA PRO A 38 13.11 -14.90 13.13
C PRO A 38 13.25 -15.42 11.70
N ALA A 39 14.50 -15.68 11.28
CA ALA A 39 14.84 -16.08 9.92
C ALA A 39 14.05 -17.29 9.39
N HIS A 40 13.81 -18.30 10.24
CA HIS A 40 13.07 -19.51 9.86
C HIS A 40 11.57 -19.25 9.68
N ALA A 41 11.01 -18.19 10.28
CA ALA A 41 9.62 -17.77 10.15
C ALA A 41 9.45 -16.59 9.17
N TRP A 42 10.46 -16.29 8.35
CA TRP A 42 10.41 -15.18 7.40
C TRP A 42 9.58 -15.52 6.15
N ASN A 43 8.26 -15.52 6.28
CA ASN A 43 7.32 -15.83 5.21
C ASN A 43 5.99 -15.06 5.38
N VAL A 44 5.17 -15.07 4.32
CA VAL A 44 3.87 -14.35 4.30
C VAL A 44 2.91 -14.91 5.34
N ALA A 45 2.83 -16.24 5.51
CA ALA A 45 1.90 -16.87 6.45
C ALA A 45 2.16 -16.44 7.90
N THR A 46 3.42 -16.25 8.28
CA THR A 46 3.79 -15.69 9.59
C THR A 46 3.31 -14.24 9.73
N ALA A 47 3.46 -13.41 8.70
CA ALA A 47 2.94 -12.04 8.73
C ALA A 47 1.40 -12.00 8.81
N GLU A 48 0.70 -12.88 8.09
CA GLU A 48 -0.76 -13.05 8.18
C GLU A 48 -1.18 -13.50 9.58
N HIS A 49 -0.47 -14.48 10.15
CA HIS A 49 -0.73 -14.94 11.51
C HIS A 49 -0.54 -13.82 12.54
N ILE A 50 0.56 -13.06 12.40
CA ILE A 50 0.79 -11.89 13.24
C ILE A 50 -0.39 -10.94 13.04
N LEU A 51 -0.60 -10.36 11.85
CA LEU A 51 -1.60 -9.34 11.53
C LEU A 51 -3.05 -9.76 11.76
N GLY A 52 -3.38 -11.04 11.67
CA GLY A 52 -4.73 -11.55 11.84
C GLY A 52 -5.69 -10.98 10.80
N THR A 53 -6.90 -10.64 11.22
CA THR A 53 -7.97 -10.17 10.34
C THR A 53 -7.95 -8.66 10.08
N THR A 54 -7.09 -7.90 10.77
CA THR A 54 -7.11 -6.43 10.69
C THR A 54 -6.47 -5.89 9.41
N VAL A 55 -5.59 -6.66 8.78
CA VAL A 55 -4.85 -6.26 7.58
C VAL A 55 -4.86 -7.38 6.55
N TRP A 56 -5.33 -7.06 5.35
CA TRP A 56 -5.16 -7.90 4.19
C TRP A 56 -3.86 -7.54 3.46
N ILE A 57 -2.95 -8.50 3.29
CA ILE A 57 -1.64 -8.26 2.68
C ILE A 57 -1.78 -8.25 1.15
N GLU A 58 -1.48 -7.10 0.52
CA GLU A 58 -1.48 -6.98 -0.95
C GLU A 58 -0.15 -7.42 -1.55
N ARG A 59 0.97 -7.02 -0.91
CA ARG A 59 2.31 -7.19 -1.50
C ARG A 59 3.42 -7.10 -0.47
N LEU A 60 4.44 -7.95 -0.61
CA LEU A 60 5.70 -7.81 0.12
C LEU A 60 6.67 -6.84 -0.56
N HIS A 61 7.44 -6.10 0.23
CA HIS A 61 8.53 -5.27 -0.27
C HIS A 61 9.64 -6.15 -0.90
N PRO A 62 10.34 -5.70 -1.98
CA PRO A 62 11.39 -6.49 -2.62
C PRO A 62 12.50 -6.94 -1.67
N ARG A 63 12.95 -6.09 -0.74
CA ARG A 63 13.95 -6.46 0.28
C ARG A 63 13.51 -7.65 1.14
N THR A 64 12.26 -7.61 1.62
CA THR A 64 11.67 -8.70 2.41
C THR A 64 11.54 -9.98 1.60
N ARG A 65 11.17 -9.89 0.30
CA ARG A 65 11.13 -11.06 -0.60
C ARG A 65 12.50 -11.66 -0.84
N SER A 66 13.51 -10.82 -1.06
CA SER A 66 14.88 -11.25 -1.32
C SER A 66 15.59 -11.83 -0.10
N ARG A 67 15.04 -11.60 1.11
CA ARG A 67 15.67 -11.96 2.40
C ARG A 67 17.08 -11.36 2.57
N ALA A 68 17.40 -10.28 1.84
CA ALA A 68 18.69 -9.61 1.90
C ALA A 68 18.93 -8.90 3.25
N ASP A 69 17.84 -8.56 3.93
CA ASP A 69 17.83 -7.91 5.24
C ASP A 69 16.69 -8.52 6.06
N LEU A 70 17.05 -9.22 7.14
CA LEU A 70 16.14 -9.91 8.05
C LEU A 70 15.86 -9.09 9.32
N ASP A 71 16.21 -7.80 9.35
CA ASP A 71 15.84 -6.90 10.45
C ASP A 71 14.37 -6.46 10.37
N VAL A 72 13.90 -6.15 9.15
CA VAL A 72 12.57 -5.55 8.93
C VAL A 72 11.77 -6.26 7.83
N PHE A 73 10.64 -6.83 8.25
CA PHE A 73 9.66 -7.42 7.34
C PHE A 73 8.67 -6.34 6.89
N ARG A 74 8.83 -5.85 5.66
CA ARG A 74 8.06 -4.74 5.08
C ARG A 74 7.01 -5.26 4.11
N LEU A 75 5.79 -4.76 4.26
CA LEU A 75 4.68 -5.11 3.39
C LEU A 75 3.74 -3.93 3.17
N ALA A 76 2.99 -4.00 2.06
CA ALA A 76 1.84 -3.16 1.80
C ALA A 76 0.59 -4.01 1.95
N GLY A 77 -0.43 -3.45 2.59
CA GLY A 77 -1.71 -4.09 2.80
C GLY A 77 -2.84 -3.08 2.84
N ARG A 78 -4.05 -3.60 3.02
CA ARG A 78 -5.24 -2.79 3.24
C ARG A 78 -5.85 -3.11 4.59
N THR A 79 -6.44 -2.10 5.22
CA THR A 79 -7.11 -2.20 6.52
C THR A 79 -8.43 -1.43 6.48
N HIS A 80 -9.40 -1.86 7.29
CA HIS A 80 -10.64 -1.11 7.51
C HIS A 80 -10.41 0.08 8.44
N ASP A 81 -9.47 -0.04 9.38
CA ASP A 81 -9.14 0.99 10.35
C ASP A 81 -7.65 0.91 10.72
N PRO A 82 -6.81 1.88 10.28
CA PRO A 82 -5.38 1.92 10.60
C PRO A 82 -5.09 2.01 12.10
N ASP A 83 -5.99 2.60 12.89
CA ASP A 83 -5.78 2.78 14.32
C ASP A 83 -6.05 1.48 15.10
N ALA A 84 -6.87 0.59 14.54
CA ALA A 84 -7.10 -0.76 15.07
C ALA A 84 -5.92 -1.72 14.85
N ILE A 85 -4.88 -1.32 14.10
CA ILE A 85 -3.68 -2.14 13.92
C ILE A 85 -2.86 -2.14 15.21
N ARG A 86 -2.78 -3.31 15.86
CA ARG A 86 -1.93 -3.50 17.04
C ARG A 86 -0.46 -3.18 16.73
N ARG A 87 0.23 -2.62 17.71
CA ARG A 87 1.64 -2.20 17.60
C ARG A 87 2.65 -3.22 18.11
N THR A 88 2.16 -4.21 18.85
CA THR A 88 2.97 -5.29 19.41
C THR A 88 2.24 -6.62 19.27
N ALA A 89 3.00 -7.70 19.08
CA ALA A 89 2.49 -9.06 19.08
C ALA A 89 3.56 -10.03 19.60
N SER A 90 3.16 -11.22 20.03
CA SER A 90 4.08 -12.31 20.34
C SER A 90 3.93 -13.39 19.28
N LEU A 91 5.01 -13.72 18.59
CA LEU A 91 5.04 -14.84 17.66
C LEU A 91 5.53 -16.08 18.41
N GLU A 92 4.68 -17.09 18.53
CA GLU A 92 5.02 -18.36 19.14
C GLU A 92 5.35 -19.40 18.07
N VAL A 93 6.54 -19.99 18.17
CA VAL A 93 6.98 -21.06 17.28
C VAL A 93 7.18 -22.33 18.10
N VAL A 94 6.50 -23.40 17.69
CA VAL A 94 6.68 -24.72 18.29
C VAL A 94 7.96 -25.34 17.76
N GLU A 95 8.84 -25.75 18.67
CA GLU A 95 10.06 -26.48 18.36
C GLU A 95 9.97 -27.89 18.92
N LEU A 96 10.20 -28.88 18.04
CA LEU A 96 10.32 -30.28 18.39
C LEU A 96 11.80 -30.62 18.53
N LEU A 97 12.22 -30.98 19.75
CA LEU A 97 13.58 -31.40 20.04
C LEU A 97 13.67 -32.93 19.98
N PRO A 98 14.64 -33.49 19.25
CA PRO A 98 14.85 -34.93 19.27
C PRO A 98 15.24 -35.37 20.68
N GLY A 99 14.72 -36.51 21.12
CA GLY A 99 15.15 -37.12 22.38
C GLY A 99 16.59 -37.64 22.26
N ALA A 100 17.36 -37.54 23.35
CA ALA A 100 18.69 -38.14 23.41
C ALA A 100 18.57 -39.65 23.66
N GLY A 101 19.21 -40.47 22.81
CA GLY A 101 19.20 -41.93 22.95
C GLY A 101 17.79 -42.53 22.81
N SER A 102 17.32 -43.22 23.87
CA SER A 102 15.99 -43.84 23.90
C SER A 102 14.89 -42.90 24.43
N SER A 103 15.20 -41.62 24.67
CA SER A 103 14.22 -40.67 25.20
C SER A 103 13.22 -40.23 24.14
N ALA A 104 11.99 -39.93 24.55
CA ALA A 104 10.97 -39.37 23.67
C ALA A 104 11.34 -37.93 23.24
N PRO A 105 10.91 -37.48 22.04
CA PRO A 105 11.07 -36.09 21.64
C PRO A 105 10.33 -35.15 22.61
N THR A 106 10.89 -33.98 22.84
CA THR A 106 10.28 -32.94 23.69
C THR A 106 9.77 -31.79 22.84
N VAL A 107 8.68 -31.16 23.28
CA VAL A 107 8.07 -30.02 22.59
C VAL A 107 8.25 -28.78 23.45
N ARG A 108 8.71 -27.68 22.86
CA ARG A 108 8.75 -26.37 23.52
C ARG A 108 8.21 -25.28 22.62
N ILE A 109 7.89 -24.13 23.22
CA ILE A 109 7.42 -22.93 22.52
C ILE A 109 8.51 -21.86 22.64
N LEU A 110 8.86 -21.25 21.51
CA LEU A 110 9.73 -20.10 21.41
C LEU A 110 8.89 -18.85 21.16
N SER A 111 8.93 -17.88 22.07
CA SER A 111 8.17 -16.63 21.95
C SER A 111 9.07 -15.49 21.48
N TYR A 112 8.73 -14.91 20.32
CA TYR A 112 9.44 -13.78 19.73
C TYR A 112 8.60 -12.51 19.85
N PRO A 113 9.08 -11.45 20.52
CA PRO A 113 8.37 -10.18 20.57
C PRO A 113 8.45 -9.50 19.21
N ILE A 114 7.29 -9.18 18.64
CA ILE A 114 7.16 -8.51 17.36
C ILE A 114 6.69 -7.08 17.57
N SER A 115 7.44 -6.13 17.02
CA SER A 115 7.02 -4.72 16.94
C SER A 115 6.45 -4.42 15.57
N ILE A 116 5.30 -3.75 15.52
CA ILE A 116 4.55 -3.44 14.30
C ILE A 116 4.39 -1.92 14.23
N SER A 117 4.88 -1.33 13.14
CA SER A 117 4.81 0.11 12.90
C SER A 117 4.20 0.42 11.53
N LEU A 118 3.47 1.53 11.45
CA LEU A 118 3.02 2.09 10.18
C LEU A 118 4.15 2.94 9.60
N ALA A 119 4.65 2.55 8.43
CA ALA A 119 5.69 3.26 7.70
C ALA A 119 5.13 4.47 6.94
N CYS A 120 3.93 4.33 6.37
CA CYS A 120 3.17 5.37 5.67
C CYS A 120 1.72 4.89 5.48
N SER A 121 0.76 5.80 5.65
CA SER A 121 -0.59 5.62 5.12
C SER A 121 -0.69 6.23 3.71
N GLU A 122 -1.65 5.79 2.89
CA GLU A 122 -1.89 6.40 1.57
C GLU A 122 -2.25 7.90 1.68
N ILE A 123 -2.81 8.33 2.81
CA ILE A 123 -3.08 9.73 3.15
C ILE A 123 -1.77 10.53 3.24
N ASP A 124 -0.74 9.98 3.90
CA ASP A 124 0.59 10.61 3.99
C ASP A 124 1.25 10.74 2.62
N ARG A 125 1.05 9.76 1.73
CA ARG A 125 1.59 9.80 0.36
C ARG A 125 0.92 10.85 -0.51
N VAL A 126 -0.40 10.99 -0.40
CA VAL A 126 -1.14 12.04 -1.11
C VAL A 126 -0.71 13.41 -0.60
N HIS A 127 -0.56 13.58 0.71
CA HIS A 127 -0.07 14.82 1.31
C HIS A 127 1.38 15.14 0.92
N ALA A 128 2.28 14.15 0.95
CA ALA A 128 3.67 14.33 0.53
C ALA A 128 3.77 14.72 -0.96
N ARG A 129 2.98 14.07 -1.83
CA ARG A 129 2.92 14.42 -3.27
C ARG A 129 2.38 15.82 -3.49
N ALA A 130 1.32 16.21 -2.78
CA ALA A 130 0.76 17.56 -2.84
C ALA A 130 1.78 18.61 -2.35
N ALA A 131 2.50 18.33 -1.26
CA ALA A 131 3.55 19.21 -0.74
C ALA A 131 4.73 19.37 -1.71
N ILE A 132 5.15 18.29 -2.38
CA ILE A 132 6.20 18.34 -3.41
C ILE A 132 5.72 19.15 -4.63
N ALA A 133 4.48 18.92 -5.09
CA ALA A 133 3.90 19.69 -6.19
C ALA A 133 3.80 21.20 -5.87
N ALA A 134 3.38 21.55 -4.65
CA ALA A 134 3.29 22.93 -4.20
C ALA A 134 4.65 23.65 -4.10
N ARG A 135 5.75 22.93 -3.87
CA ARG A 135 7.11 23.49 -3.91
C ARG A 135 7.55 23.82 -5.33
N HIS A 136 7.29 22.90 -6.27
CA HIS A 136 7.66 23.08 -7.68
C HIS A 136 6.94 24.26 -8.35
N ASP A 137 5.75 24.63 -7.89
CA ASP A 137 5.04 25.82 -8.39
C ASP A 137 5.61 27.15 -7.86
N ARG A 138 6.27 27.16 -6.69
CA ARG A 138 6.89 28.37 -6.11
C ARG A 138 8.23 28.72 -6.76
N ASP A 139 9.00 27.71 -7.14
CA ASP A 139 10.30 27.91 -7.79
C ASP A 139 10.17 28.34 -9.26
N GLY A 140 8.96 28.24 -9.85
CA GLY A 140 8.68 28.57 -11.25
C GLY A 140 8.31 30.03 -11.54
N ASN A 141 8.27 30.94 -10.56
CA ASN A 141 7.82 32.33 -10.75
C ASN A 141 8.90 33.39 -10.43
N ALA A 142 10.18 33.03 -10.47
CA ALA A 142 11.28 33.98 -10.31
C ALA A 142 11.89 34.34 -11.68
N GLY A 143 11.50 35.49 -12.22
CA GLY A 143 12.30 36.22 -13.21
C GLY A 143 11.52 36.76 -14.40
N ASP A 144 11.05 38.00 -14.30
CA ASP A 144 11.16 38.97 -15.40
C ASP A 144 11.03 40.38 -14.81
N GLY A 145 12.18 40.87 -14.34
CA GLY A 145 12.37 42.27 -13.97
C GLY A 145 13.80 42.63 -14.29
N ASN A 146 14.03 43.22 -15.46
CA ASN A 146 15.23 44.03 -15.62
C ASN A 146 14.93 45.31 -16.40
N GLY A 147 15.40 46.40 -15.82
CA GLY A 147 15.22 47.75 -16.27
C GLY A 147 16.09 48.13 -17.46
N THR A 148 15.68 49.25 -18.01
CA THR A 148 16.25 50.09 -19.05
C THR A 148 17.79 50.20 -19.08
N ALA A 149 18.36 49.79 -20.23
CA ALA A 149 19.48 50.31 -21.06
C ALA A 149 20.46 51.37 -20.50
N PRO A 150 21.74 51.42 -20.97
CA PRO A 150 22.02 51.75 -22.39
C PRO A 150 23.12 50.93 -23.12
N ASP A 151 22.88 50.84 -24.43
CA ASP A 151 23.78 50.94 -25.60
C ASP A 151 25.16 50.25 -25.60
N VAL A 152 25.31 49.24 -26.48
CA VAL A 152 26.31 49.19 -27.57
C VAL A 152 25.81 48.14 -28.58
N GLY A 153 25.69 48.53 -29.85
CA GLY A 153 25.08 47.72 -30.91
C GLY A 153 25.91 46.55 -31.45
N GLN A 154 25.21 45.55 -31.97
CA GLN A 154 25.43 44.91 -33.28
C GLN A 154 24.43 43.76 -33.51
N ASP A 155 23.60 43.91 -34.55
CA ASP A 155 22.86 42.86 -35.27
C ASP A 155 23.86 42.14 -36.22
N PRO A 156 23.64 40.92 -36.79
CA PRO A 156 22.34 40.28 -37.02
C PRO A 156 22.24 38.78 -36.71
N GLY A 157 21.02 38.31 -36.37
CA GLY A 157 20.81 36.89 -36.08
C GLY A 157 19.37 36.45 -35.93
N ARG A 158 18.56 36.63 -36.98
CA ARG A 158 17.18 36.15 -37.07
C ARG A 158 17.10 34.62 -36.95
N SER A 159 16.63 34.10 -35.81
CA SER A 159 16.15 32.71 -35.69
C SER A 159 14.92 32.63 -34.81
N ARG A 160 13.89 31.96 -35.34
CA ARG A 160 12.49 32.03 -34.94
C ARG A 160 12.19 31.08 -33.77
N ARG A 161 11.44 31.62 -32.80
CA ARG A 161 10.62 30.90 -31.80
C ARG A 161 9.98 29.63 -32.36
N ARG A 162 10.13 28.51 -31.63
CA ARG A 162 9.06 27.49 -31.50
C ARG A 162 8.98 27.01 -30.05
N GLY A 163 8.17 27.72 -29.27
CA GLY A 163 7.64 27.19 -28.01
C GLY A 163 6.74 25.99 -28.30
N ARG A 164 7.06 24.83 -27.72
CA ARG A 164 6.23 23.64 -27.83
C ARG A 164 5.13 23.68 -26.77
N LYS A 165 3.92 23.96 -27.26
CA LYS A 165 2.64 24.04 -26.57
C LYS A 165 2.32 22.74 -25.81
N ARG A 166 1.97 22.89 -24.53
CA ARG A 166 1.32 21.90 -23.67
C ARG A 166 0.13 21.24 -24.40
N ARG A 167 0.02 19.91 -24.33
CA ARG A 167 -1.26 19.21 -24.54
C ARG A 167 -1.70 18.62 -23.21
N ARG A 168 -2.77 19.22 -22.65
CA ARG A 168 -3.63 18.61 -21.63
C ARG A 168 -4.19 17.32 -22.22
N ALA A 169 -4.00 16.20 -21.55
CA ALA A 169 -4.82 15.01 -21.74
C ALA A 169 -6.01 15.11 -20.79
N THR A 170 -7.21 15.16 -21.35
CA THR A 170 -8.51 15.09 -20.67
C THR A 170 -8.67 13.69 -20.05
N PRO A 171 -9.08 13.53 -18.79
CA PRO A 171 -9.50 12.23 -18.27
C PRO A 171 -10.91 11.94 -18.82
N GLY A 172 -11.05 10.80 -19.51
CA GLY A 172 -12.35 10.27 -19.90
C GLY A 172 -13.16 9.80 -18.69
N PRO A 173 -14.50 9.80 -18.76
CA PRO A 173 -15.35 9.51 -17.61
C PRO A 173 -15.35 8.03 -17.23
N CYS A 174 -15.06 7.76 -15.97
CA CYS A 174 -15.28 6.48 -15.30
C CYS A 174 -16.78 6.16 -15.28
N ARG A 175 -17.20 5.04 -15.86
CA ARG A 175 -18.51 4.43 -15.60
C ARG A 175 -18.29 3.09 -14.92
N TRP A 176 -18.41 3.11 -13.60
CA TRP A 176 -18.68 1.91 -12.81
C TRP A 176 -20.20 1.70 -12.81
N HIS A 177 -20.65 0.59 -13.37
CA HIS A 177 -22.01 0.09 -13.21
C HIS A 177 -21.92 -1.30 -12.62
N CYS A 178 -22.33 -1.43 -11.37
CA CYS A 178 -22.66 -2.71 -10.75
C CYS A 178 -24.19 -2.82 -10.78
N HIS A 179 -24.71 -3.85 -11.42
CA HIS A 179 -26.10 -4.30 -11.31
C HIS A 179 -26.11 -5.75 -10.86
#